data_AF-A0A4Y2XDM2-F1
#
_entry.id   AF-A0A4Y2XDM2-F1
#
_cell.length_a   1.000
_cell.length_b   1.000
_cell.length_c   1.000
_cell.angle_alpha   90.00
_cell.angle_beta   90.00
_cell.angle_gamma   90.00
#
_symmetry.space_group_name_H-M   'P 1'
#
loop_
_entity.id
_entity.type
_entity.pdbx_description
1 polymer ?
#
loop_
_entity_poly.entity_id
_entity_poly.type
_entity_poly.pdbx_seq_one_letter_code
_entity_poly.pdbx_strand_id
1 'polypeptide(L)'
;MSYFLHEFNRYYILFYTSFFINAFYSEDVYCADPGRIEHGSHIDADGSNSLPSSRYLHGQSVFYSCAEGFEPVGNTTLTCLPSGWWSSLPPFCRQVFIEITRPTGEFPDS
;
A
#
# COMPACT_ATOMS: atom_id res chain seq x y z
N MET A 1 4.55 -0.82 49.55
CA MET A 1 4.19 -0.23 48.25
C MET A 1 3.07 0.78 48.49
N SER A 2 3.26 1.74 49.40
CA SER A 2 4.00 3.00 49.22
C SER A 2 3.15 4.08 48.53
N TYR A 3 2.08 4.48 49.23
CA TYR A 3 1.34 5.72 48.97
C TYR A 3 2.10 6.86 49.68
N PHE A 4 3.22 7.29 49.12
CA PHE A 4 4.08 8.38 49.60
C PHE A 4 4.79 8.88 48.34
N LEU A 5 4.50 10.04 47.75
CA LEU A 5 4.66 11.37 48.35
C LEU A 5 3.74 12.39 47.65
N HIS A 6 2.83 12.92 48.45
CA HIS A 6 1.98 14.08 48.24
C HIS A 6 2.82 15.37 48.35
N GLU A 7 3.41 15.86 47.24
CA GLU A 7 3.95 17.24 47.00
C GLU A 7 5.20 17.27 46.07
N PHE A 8 5.30 16.40 45.06
CA PHE A 8 6.33 16.55 44.01
C PHE A 8 5.83 17.41 42.85
N ASN A 9 6.12 18.71 42.95
CA ASN A 9 6.19 19.72 41.88
C ASN A 9 5.18 19.56 40.71
N ARG A 10 4.10 20.36 40.74
CA ARG A 10 3.09 20.43 39.67
C ARG A 10 3.69 20.66 38.28
N TYR A 11 4.86 21.29 38.21
CA TYR A 11 5.62 21.45 36.98
C TYR A 11 6.20 20.11 36.45
N TYR A 12 6.68 19.20 37.30
CA TYR A 12 7.31 17.93 36.88
C TYR A 12 6.29 16.96 36.25
N ILE A 13 5.07 16.90 36.80
CA ILE A 13 3.97 16.11 36.23
C ILE A 13 3.55 16.67 34.88
N LEU A 14 3.51 18.01 34.69
CA LEU A 14 3.22 18.61 33.39
C LEU A 14 4.33 18.34 32.37
N PHE A 15 5.61 18.34 32.78
CA PHE A 15 6.71 17.93 31.89
C PHE A 15 6.66 16.44 31.54
N TYR A 16 6.32 15.55 32.47
CA TYR A 16 6.14 14.12 32.18
C TYR A 16 4.89 13.87 31.33
N THR A 17 3.74 14.47 31.64
CA THR A 17 2.55 14.32 30.79
C THR A 17 2.77 14.98 29.44
N SER A 18 3.42 16.13 29.32
CA SER A 18 3.66 16.74 28.00
C SER A 18 4.77 16.06 27.21
N PHE A 19 5.87 15.62 27.83
CA PHE A 19 6.93 14.87 27.14
C PHE A 19 6.46 13.46 26.75
N PHE A 20 5.67 12.79 27.60
CA PHE A 20 5.09 11.49 27.27
C PHE A 20 3.86 11.60 26.36
N ILE A 21 2.97 12.59 26.49
CA ILE A 21 1.85 12.78 25.55
C ILE A 21 2.37 13.17 24.16
N ASN A 22 3.46 13.96 24.05
CA ASN A 22 4.09 14.25 22.76
C ASN A 22 4.92 13.09 22.18
N ALA A 23 5.36 12.12 23.01
CA ALA A 23 6.05 10.92 22.55
C ALA A 23 5.12 9.69 22.35
N PHE A 24 3.82 9.84 22.63
CA PHE A 24 2.84 8.74 22.59
C PHE A 24 1.85 8.83 21.41
N TYR A 25 1.94 9.86 20.55
CA TYR A 25 1.03 10.04 19.42
C TYR A 25 1.63 9.63 18.06
N SER A 26 2.40 8.54 18.00
CA SER A 26 2.57 7.79 16.76
C SER A 26 2.15 6.34 17.00
N GLU A 27 0.85 6.08 16.88
CA GLU A 27 0.45 4.72 16.50
C GLU A 27 1.04 4.49 15.11
N ASP A 28 2.05 3.62 15.02
CA ASP A 28 2.53 3.18 13.72
C ASP A 28 1.38 2.46 13.03
N VAL A 29 0.79 3.14 12.05
CA VAL A 29 -0.31 2.60 11.26
C VAL A 29 0.29 1.77 10.15
N TYR A 30 -0.12 0.51 10.11
CA TYR A 30 0.31 -0.42 9.08
C TYR A 30 -0.88 -0.90 8.25
N CYS A 31 -0.67 -0.96 6.95
CA CYS A 31 -1.57 -1.66 6.04
C CYS A 31 -1.16 -3.13 5.94
N ALA A 32 -2.17 -4.00 5.82
CA ALA A 32 -1.95 -5.40 5.48
C ALA A 32 -1.42 -5.54 4.04
N ASP A 33 -0.90 -6.72 3.71
CA ASP A 33 -0.55 -7.06 2.33
C ASP A 33 -1.73 -6.74 1.38
N PRO A 34 -1.52 -5.90 0.34
CA PRO A 34 -2.56 -5.61 -0.65
C PRO A 34 -2.84 -6.82 -1.55
N GLY A 35 -1.98 -7.84 -1.51
CA GLY A 35 -2.13 -9.07 -2.26
C GLY A 35 -1.50 -9.00 -3.65
N ARG A 36 -1.24 -10.18 -4.21
CA ARG A 36 -0.75 -10.32 -5.59
C ARG A 36 -1.91 -10.26 -6.59
N ILE A 37 -1.63 -9.71 -7.76
CA ILE A 37 -2.55 -9.70 -8.90
C ILE A 37 -2.19 -10.82 -9.89
N GLU A 38 -3.19 -11.37 -10.56
CA GLU A 38 -2.98 -12.37 -11.62
C GLU A 38 -2.48 -11.70 -12.90
N HIS A 39 -1.57 -12.35 -13.61
CA HIS A 39 -0.96 -11.84 -14.85
C HIS A 39 -0.27 -10.46 -14.69
N GLY A 40 0.24 -10.18 -13.48
CA GLY A 40 1.01 -8.97 -13.20
C GLY A 40 2.05 -9.18 -12.10
N SER A 41 2.80 -8.12 -11.83
CA SER A 41 3.77 -8.05 -10.74
C SER A 41 3.48 -6.83 -9.86
N HIS A 42 3.87 -6.94 -8.59
CA HIS A 42 3.91 -5.82 -7.67
C HIS A 42 5.36 -5.41 -7.42
N ILE A 43 5.58 -4.12 -7.23
CA ILE A 43 6.88 -3.49 -7.01
C ILE A 43 6.69 -2.57 -5.81
N ASP A 44 7.45 -2.83 -4.75
CA ASP A 44 7.39 -2.00 -3.55
C ASP A 44 8.05 -0.63 -3.79
N ALA A 45 7.79 0.36 -2.94
CA ALA A 45 8.38 1.70 -3.07
C ALA A 45 9.91 1.71 -3.02
N ASP A 46 10.55 0.72 -2.40
CA ASP A 46 12.01 0.53 -2.43
C ASP A 46 12.52 -0.04 -3.75
N GLY A 47 11.62 -0.35 -4.69
CA GLY A 47 11.95 -0.89 -6.01
C GLY A 47 12.25 -2.39 -5.98
N SER A 48 11.99 -3.07 -4.87
CA SER A 48 12.07 -4.51 -4.81
C SER A 48 10.81 -5.15 -5.38
N ASN A 49 11.02 -6.27 -6.07
CA ASN A 49 9.95 -7.15 -6.55
C ASN A 49 9.82 -8.34 -5.59
N SER A 50 10.14 -8.12 -4.29
CA SER A 50 10.25 -9.20 -3.31
C SER A 50 8.89 -9.80 -2.97
N LEU A 51 8.91 -10.85 -2.13
CA LEU A 51 7.68 -11.33 -1.53
C LEU A 51 6.95 -10.16 -0.86
N PRO A 52 5.61 -10.10 -0.98
CA PRO A 52 4.84 -9.00 -0.42
C PRO A 52 5.19 -8.83 1.05
N SER A 53 5.57 -7.61 1.41
CA SER A 53 5.85 -7.29 2.80
C SER A 53 4.59 -7.53 3.62
N SER A 54 4.70 -8.23 4.74
CA SER A 54 3.51 -8.57 5.54
C SER A 54 2.83 -7.32 6.14
N ARG A 55 3.55 -6.19 6.20
CA ARG A 55 3.08 -4.91 6.75
C ARG A 55 3.73 -3.76 6.02
N TYR A 56 2.93 -2.77 5.63
CA TYR A 56 3.39 -1.51 5.03
C TYR A 56 3.10 -0.35 5.97
N LEU A 57 4.10 0.46 6.30
CA LEU A 57 3.92 1.66 7.11
C LEU A 57 3.11 2.71 6.35
N HIS A 58 2.40 3.58 7.06
CA HIS A 58 1.70 4.71 6.43
C HIS A 58 2.60 5.48 5.46
N GLY A 59 2.01 5.98 4.37
CA GLY A 59 2.75 6.71 3.33
C GLY A 59 3.60 5.85 2.40
N GLN A 60 3.85 4.57 2.72
CA GLN A 60 4.44 3.64 1.75
C GLN A 60 3.47 3.39 0.60
N SER A 61 4.03 3.18 -0.59
CA SER A 61 3.26 2.91 -1.80
C SER A 61 3.75 1.64 -2.49
N VAL A 62 2.84 0.99 -3.20
CA VAL A 62 3.09 -0.22 -3.99
C VAL A 62 2.61 0.05 -5.42
N PHE A 63 3.42 -0.33 -6.38
CA PHE A 63 3.14 -0.17 -7.80
C PHE A 63 2.85 -1.53 -8.43
N TYR A 64 1.80 -1.60 -9.22
CA TYR A 64 1.42 -2.78 -9.97
C TYR A 64 1.68 -2.58 -11.45
N SER A 65 2.24 -3.60 -12.08
CA SER A 65 2.43 -3.69 -13.52
C SER A 65 1.83 -4.98 -14.06
N CYS A 66 1.22 -4.91 -15.23
CA CYS A 66 0.69 -6.08 -15.92
C CYS A 66 1.75 -6.68 -16.85
N ALA A 67 1.63 -7.98 -17.10
CA ALA A 67 2.45 -8.69 -18.08
C ALA A 67 2.21 -8.15 -19.50
N GLU A 68 3.14 -8.44 -20.41
CA GLU A 68 3.02 -8.06 -21.81
C GLU A 68 1.72 -8.62 -22.42
N GLY A 69 0.99 -7.77 -23.15
CA GLY A 69 -0.33 -8.13 -23.70
C GLY A 69 -1.50 -7.99 -22.72
N PHE A 70 -1.27 -7.46 -21.51
CA PHE A 70 -2.31 -7.14 -20.54
C PHE A 70 -2.29 -5.64 -20.19
N GLU A 71 -3.46 -5.07 -19.97
CA GLU A 71 -3.65 -3.68 -19.56
C GLU A 71 -4.24 -3.65 -18.14
N PRO A 72 -3.68 -2.80 -17.24
CA PRO A 72 -4.21 -2.65 -15.90
C PRO A 72 -5.55 -1.91 -15.94
N VAL A 73 -6.55 -2.45 -15.26
CA VAL A 73 -7.84 -1.81 -15.07
C VAL A 73 -7.98 -1.46 -13.58
N GLY A 74 -8.07 -0.16 -13.31
CA GLY A 74 -8.09 0.39 -11.96
C GLY A 74 -6.84 1.23 -11.68
N ASN A 75 -6.48 1.34 -10.41
CA ASN A 75 -5.34 2.14 -9.99
C ASN A 75 -4.09 1.25 -9.90
N THR A 76 -3.03 1.63 -10.61
CA THR A 76 -1.75 0.91 -10.58
C THR A 76 -0.90 1.27 -9.38
N THR A 77 -1.27 2.29 -8.60
CA THR A 77 -0.53 2.72 -7.42
C THR A 77 -1.42 2.70 -6.19
N LEU A 78 -1.02 1.91 -5.19
CA LEU A 78 -1.69 1.81 -3.90
C LEU A 78 -0.82 2.48 -2.84
N THR A 79 -1.41 3.36 -2.03
CA THR A 79 -0.70 4.05 -0.94
C THR A 79 -1.35 3.69 0.38
N CYS A 80 -0.53 3.35 1.38
CA CYS A 80 -1.02 3.03 2.72
C CYS A 80 -1.48 4.31 3.42
N LEU A 81 -2.78 4.39 3.73
CA LEU A 81 -3.39 5.53 4.39
C LEU A 81 -3.14 5.48 5.91
N PRO A 82 -3.20 6.63 6.60
CA PRO A 82 -3.13 6.69 8.06
C PRO A 82 -4.33 6.03 8.76
N SER A 83 -5.32 5.53 8.02
CA SER A 83 -6.41 4.70 8.55
C SER A 83 -6.08 3.20 8.62
N GLY A 84 -4.92 2.77 8.11
CA GLY A 84 -4.53 1.36 8.01
C GLY A 84 -5.09 0.65 6.78
N TRP A 85 -5.70 1.40 5.88
CA TRP A 85 -6.29 0.92 4.64
C TRP A 85 -5.51 1.41 3.42
N TRP A 86 -5.59 0.67 2.33
CA TRP A 86 -5.03 1.10 1.06
C TRP A 86 -5.88 2.20 0.41
N SER A 87 -5.23 3.12 -0.31
CA SER A 87 -5.90 4.20 -1.05
C SER A 87 -6.89 3.70 -2.09
N SER A 88 -6.67 2.51 -2.64
CA SER A 88 -7.52 1.84 -3.62
C SER A 88 -7.33 0.33 -3.57
N LEU A 89 -8.19 -0.40 -4.26
CA LEU A 89 -8.06 -1.85 -4.42
C LEU A 89 -7.01 -2.18 -5.49
N PRO A 90 -6.35 -3.35 -5.42
CA PRO A 90 -5.41 -3.80 -6.44
C PRO A 90 -6.06 -3.83 -7.82
N PRO A 91 -5.33 -3.41 -8.88
CA PRO A 91 -5.87 -3.42 -10.23
C PRO A 91 -5.97 -4.86 -10.76
N PHE A 92 -6.81 -5.06 -11.77
CA PHE A 92 -6.87 -6.33 -12.48
C PHE A 92 -6.22 -6.18 -13.86
N CYS A 93 -5.44 -7.18 -14.26
CA CYS A 93 -4.84 -7.21 -15.59
C CYS A 93 -5.83 -7.84 -16.57
N ARG A 94 -6.31 -7.03 -17.51
CA ARG A 94 -7.20 -7.49 -18.58
C ARG A 94 -6.35 -7.77 -19.83
N GLN A 95 -6.51 -8.95 -20.39
CA GLN A 95 -5.84 -9.30 -21.65
C GLN A 95 -6.31 -8.36 -22.76
N VAL A 96 -5.34 -7.73 -23.41
CA VAL A 96 -5.59 -6.93 -24.61
C VAL A 96 -5.28 -7.82 -25.79
N PHE A 97 -6.32 -8.17 -26.54
CA PHE A 97 -6.11 -8.64 -27.90
C PHE A 97 -5.68 -7.41 -28.69
N ILE A 98 -4.42 -7.37 -29.10
CA ILE A 98 -4.04 -6.50 -30.20
C ILE A 98 -4.86 -7.03 -31.37
N GLU A 99 -5.98 -6.38 -31.67
CA GLU A 99 -6.55 -6.46 -33.00
C GLU A 99 -5.48 -5.87 -33.90
N ILE A 100 -4.57 -6.73 -34.38
CA ILE A 100 -3.97 -6.52 -35.69
C ILE A 100 -5.21 -6.42 -36.55
N THR A 101 -5.62 -5.20 -36.91
CA THR A 101 -6.75 -4.93 -37.78
C THR A 101 -6.75 -6.05 -38.79
N ARG A 102 -7.71 -6.98 -38.68
CA ARG A 102 -7.80 -8.14 -39.55
C ARG A 102 -7.59 -7.56 -40.93
N PRO A 103 -6.54 -7.89 -41.70
CA PRO A 103 -6.46 -7.38 -43.05
C PRO A 103 -7.74 -7.89 -43.71
N THR A 104 -8.68 -6.98 -43.95
CA THR A 104 -9.90 -7.25 -44.68
C THR A 104 -9.45 -7.54 -46.09
N GLY A 105 -9.06 -8.79 -46.36
CA GLY A 105 -8.30 -9.07 -47.58
C GLY A 105 -7.98 -10.50 -47.96
N GLU A 106 -8.30 -11.54 -47.19
CA GLU A 106 -8.11 -12.93 -47.66
C GLU A 106 -9.42 -13.71 -47.59
N PHE A 107 -10.11 -13.76 -48.74
CA PHE A 107 -11.12 -14.76 -49.05
C PHE A 107 -10.36 -16.07 -49.38
N PRO A 108 -10.55 -17.18 -48.66
CA PRO A 108 -10.19 -18.48 -49.21
C PRO A 108 -11.25 -18.87 -50.23
N ASP A 109 -10.83 -18.95 -51.49
CA ASP A 109 -11.62 -19.44 -52.63
C ASP A 109 -12.36 -20.74 -52.30
N SER A 110 -13.63 -20.81 -52.70
CA SER A 110 -14.42 -22.04 -52.87
C SER A 110 -15.51 -21.83 -53.91
#